data_AF-A0A6A8ML10-F1
#
_entry.id   AF-A0A6A8ML10-F1
#
_cell.length_a   1.000
_cell.length_b   1.000
_cell.length_c   1.000
_cell.angle_alpha   90.00
_cell.angle_beta   90.00
_cell.angle_gamma   90.00
#
_symmetry.space_group_name_H-M   'P 1'
#
loop_
_entity.id
_entity.type
_entity.pdbx_description
1 polymer ?
#
loop_
_entity_poly.entity_id
_entity_poly.type
_entity_poly.pdbx_seq_one_letter_code
_entity_poly.pdbx_strand_id
1 'polypeptide(L)' 'MKIECGCHCIKCKSTNLESNRIGQIEKDGYFDMHHTCNECNSHFDHLEGEIFDNCEKCQYKIS' A
#
# COMPACT_ATOMS: atom_id res chain seq x y z
N MET A 1 9.17 -9.86 -5.13
CA MET A 1 9.70 -8.83 -6.06
C MET A 1 9.21 -7.49 -5.53
N LYS A 2 10.10 -6.54 -5.23
CA LYS A 2 9.69 -5.18 -4.85
C LYS A 2 9.13 -4.52 -6.11
N ILE A 3 7.86 -4.13 -6.06
CA ILE A 3 7.23 -3.42 -7.18
C ILE A 3 7.59 -1.95 -7.00
N GLU A 4 8.28 -1.36 -7.97
CA GLU A 4 8.53 0.07 -7.97
C GLU A 4 7.25 0.81 -8.38
N CYS A 5 6.54 1.34 -7.39
CA CYS A 5 5.44 2.28 -7.61
C CYS A 5 6.01 3.69 -7.48
N GLY A 6 5.82 4.56 -8.48
CA GLY A 6 6.16 6.00 -8.42
C GLY A 6 5.24 6.81 -7.51
N CYS A 7 4.74 6.15 -6.46
CA CYS A 7 3.65 6.59 -5.62
C CYS A 7 4.22 7.39 -4.45
N HIS A 8 3.46 8.40 -4.00
CA HIS A 8 3.86 9.25 -2.90
C HIS A 8 2.88 9.05 -1.75
N CYS A 9 3.38 9.04 -0.52
CA CYS A 9 2.53 8.93 0.65
C CYS A 9 1.46 10.02 0.63
N ILE A 10 0.19 9.63 0.74
CA ILE A 10 -0.91 10.59 0.76
C ILE A 10 -0.80 11.59 1.93
N LYS A 11 -0.21 11.15 3.05
CA LYS A 11 -0.06 11.91 4.30
C LYS A 11 1.20 12.79 4.34
N CYS A 12 2.39 12.22 4.13
CA CYS A 12 3.67 12.96 4.27
C CYS A 12 4.38 13.25 2.93
N LYS A 13 3.83 12.83 1.80
CA LYS A 13 4.42 12.95 0.45
C LYS A 13 5.75 12.23 0.24
N SER A 14 6.23 11.45 1.21
CA SER A 14 7.44 10.63 1.06
C SER A 14 7.27 9.56 -0.02
N THR A 15 8.34 9.29 -0.75
CA THR A 15 8.46 8.17 -1.71
C THR A 15 8.94 6.87 -1.04
N ASN A 16 9.28 6.91 0.25
CA ASN A 16 9.67 5.74 1.02
C ASN A 16 8.41 4.92 1.40
N LEU A 17 7.90 4.21 0.39
CA LEU A 17 6.73 3.36 0.46
C LEU A 17 7.14 1.90 0.25
N GLU A 18 6.60 1.03 1.07
CA GLU A 18 6.65 -0.42 0.87
C GLU A 18 5.35 -0.87 0.17
N SER A 19 5.51 -1.34 -1.06
CA SER A 19 4.41 -1.84 -1.87
C SER A 19 4.20 -3.33 -1.61
N ASN A 20 3.08 -3.68 -0.99
CA ASN A 20 2.70 -5.05 -0.74
C ASN A 20 1.52 -5.42 -1.65
N ARG A 21 1.62 -6.58 -2.30
CA ARG A 21 0.52 -7.13 -3.11
C ARG A 21 -0.34 -8.01 -2.21
N ILE A 22 -1.64 -7.70 -2.13
CA ILE A 22 -2.59 -8.33 -1.20
C ILE A 22 -3.68 -9.15 -1.87
N GLY A 23 -3.58 -9.35 -3.19
CA GLY A 23 -4.50 -10.17 -3.96
C GLY A 23 -3.81 -11.09 -4.96
N GLN A 24 -4.59 -12.02 -5.52
CA GLN A 24 -4.22 -12.65 -6.78
C GLN A 24 -4.33 -11.62 -7.92
N ILE A 25 -3.68 -11.91 -9.04
CA ILE A 25 -3.91 -11.13 -10.26
C ILE A 25 -5.31 -11.54 -10.73
N GLU A 26 -6.22 -10.58 -10.74
CA GLU A 26 -7.57 -10.71 -11.27
C GLU A 26 -7.51 -11.02 -12.77
N LYS A 27 -8.61 -11.52 -13.35
CA LYS A 27 -8.65 -11.93 -14.76
C LYS A 27 -8.46 -10.76 -15.74
N ASP A 28 -8.64 -9.53 -15.28
CA ASP A 28 -8.41 -8.29 -16.01
C ASP A 28 -6.93 -7.83 -15.96
N GLY A 29 -6.07 -8.55 -15.24
CA GLY A 29 -4.65 -8.24 -15.09
C GLY A 29 -4.34 -7.25 -13.97
N TYR A 30 -5.36 -6.74 -13.26
CA TYR A 30 -5.19 -5.89 -12.10
C TYR A 30 -4.98 -6.74 -10.83
N PHE A 31 -4.35 -6.14 -9.83
CA PHE A 31 -4.15 -6.80 -8.55
C PHE A 31 -4.19 -5.77 -7.43
N ASP A 32 -4.79 -6.15 -6.32
CA ASP A 32 -4.80 -5.32 -5.11
C ASP A 32 -3.37 -5.13 -4.61
N MET A 33 -3.02 -3.86 -4.41
CA MET A 33 -1.76 -3.45 -3.84
C MET A 33 -2.01 -2.34 -2.84
N HIS A 34 -1.37 -2.43 -1.68
CA HIS A 34 -1.37 -1.42 -0.66
C HIS A 34 0.05 -0.94 -0.47
N HIS A 35 0.18 0.32 -0.10
CA HIS A 35 1.44 0.97 0.21
C HIS A 35 1.51 1.28 1.68
N THR A 36 2.60 0.89 2.32
CA THR A 36 2.94 1.30 3.67
C THR A 36 4.05 2.33 3.63
N CYS A 37 3.80 3.54 4.11
CA CYS A 37 4.84 4.56 4.23
C CYS A 37 5.72 4.28 5.45
N ASN A 38 7.02 4.08 5.22
CA ASN A 38 7.98 3.82 6.29
C ASN A 38 8.37 5.08 7.08
N GLU A 39 8.03 6.28 6.59
CA GLU A 39 8.29 7.53 7.31
C GLU A 39 7.20 7.85 8.35
N CYS A 40 5.93 7.73 7.96
CA CYS A 40 4.81 8.11 8.80
C CYS A 40 3.91 6.95 9.24
N ASN A 41 4.29 5.71 8.89
CA ASN A 41 3.51 4.51 9.15
C ASN A 41 2.07 4.66 8.67
N SER A 42 1.88 5.21 7.47
CA SER A 42 0.55 5.32 6.85
C SER A 42 0.40 4.18 5.86
N HIS A 43 -0.61 3.33 6.06
CA HIS A 43 -0.94 2.26 5.13
C HIS A 43 -2.15 2.66 4.30
N PHE A 44 -2.07 2.54 2.98
CA PHE A 44 -3.12 2.99 2.07
C PHE A 44 -3.25 2.17 0.80
N ASP A 45 -4.46 2.11 0.24
CA ASP A 45 -4.73 1.41 -1.03
C ASP A 45 -4.10 2.16 -2.22
N HIS A 46 -3.54 1.41 -3.17
CA HIS A 46 -2.95 1.99 -4.37
C HIS A 46 -3.97 2.59 -5.35
N LEU A 47 -5.13 1.94 -5.51
CA LEU A 47 -6.17 2.29 -6.47
C LEU A 47 -7.15 3.30 -5.88
N GLU A 48 -7.60 3.08 -4.64
CA GLU A 48 -8.60 3.92 -3.99
C GLU A 48 -7.97 5.05 -3.17
N GLY A 49 -6.71 4.91 -2.74
CA GLY A 49 -6.06 5.89 -1.86
C GLY A 49 -6.64 5.93 -0.45
N GLU A 50 -7.48 4.95 -0.08
CA GLU A 50 -8.04 4.82 1.27
C GLU A 50 -6.92 4.49 2.26
N ILE A 51 -6.88 5.19 3.40
CA ILE A 51 -5.89 4.96 4.46
C ILE A 51 -6.51 4.03 5.50
N PHE A 52 -5.80 2.95 5.84
CA PHE A 52 -6.24 1.99 6.83
C PHE A 52 -5.29 1.97 8.03
N ASP A 53 -5.86 2.02 9.23
CA ASP A 53 -5.09 1.86 10.48
C ASP A 53 -4.82 0.37 10.80
N ASN A 54 -5.65 -0.53 10.26
CA ASN A 54 -5.43 -1.96 10.25
C ASN A 54 -5.66 -2.52 8.85
N CYS A 55 -4.85 -3.48 8.42
CA CYS A 55 -5.11 -4.26 7.23
C CYS A 55 -4.83 -5.73 7.51
N GLU A 56 -5.89 -6.53 7.57
CA GLU A 56 -5.77 -7.98 7.78
C GLU A 56 -5.06 -8.67 6.61
N LYS A 57 -5.29 -8.21 5.38
CA LYS A 57 -4.64 -8.78 4.19
C LYS A 57 -3.11 -8.61 4.26
N CYS A 58 -2.65 -7.44 4.70
CA CYS A 58 -1.24 -7.10 4.83
C CYS A 58 -0.63 -7.45 6.20
N GLN A 59 -1.45 -7.91 7.15
CA GLN A 59 -1.10 -7.99 8.57
C GLN A 59 -0.54 -6.66 9.12
N TYR A 60 -0.95 -5.54 8.53
CA TYR A 60 -0.52 -4.22 8.94
C TYR A 60 -1.38 -3.74 10.11
N LYS A 61 -0.75 -3.20 11.14
CA LYS A 61 -1.44 -2.60 12.28
C LYS A 61 -0.62 -1.42 12.79
N ILE A 62 -1.24 -0.24 12.81
CA ILE A 62 -0.71 0.89 13.57
C ILE A 62 -0.69 0.50 15.05
N SER A 63 0.49 0.55 15.67
CA SER A 63 0.71 0.27 17.09
C SER A 63 0.87 1.53 17.91
#